data_AF-A0A483R019-F1
#
_entry.id   AF-A0A483R019-F1
#
_cell.length_a   1.000
_cell.length_b   1.000
_cell.length_c   1.000
_cell.angle_alpha   90.00
_cell.angle_beta   90.00
_cell.angle_gamma   90.00
#
_symmetry.space_group_name_H-M   'P 1'
#
loop_
_entity.id
_entity.type
_entity.pdbx_description
1 polymer ?
#
loop_
_entity_poly.entity_id
_entity_poly.type
_entity_poly.pdbx_seq_one_letter_code
_entity_poly.pdbx_strand_id
1 'polypeptide(L)'
;MRQEKYDPFISNYRIAKSVSTVLKDRSWSYRRCAYQFNQHHKGQKISVTKDLVSRVANQEFRIVNERIRLLCEFLEISIYESDRKEELQCVPVEALTGLSNDIKNEITRVTELVKENPALGETIAVLLRGITKIASGK
;
A
#
# COMPACT_ATOMS: atom_id res chain seq x y z
N MET A 1 -16.83 26.56 12.18
CA MET A 1 -15.57 25.87 11.86
C MET A 1 -15.90 24.42 11.52
N ARG A 2 -15.75 24.00 10.26
CA ARG A 2 -15.93 22.58 9.89
C ARG A 2 -14.62 21.88 10.25
N GLN A 3 -14.65 21.03 11.27
CA GLN A 3 -13.60 20.04 11.46
C GLN A 3 -13.69 19.09 10.26
N GLU A 4 -12.72 19.17 9.35
CA GLU A 4 -12.49 18.09 8.39
C GLU A 4 -12.14 16.86 9.23
N LYS A 5 -13.08 15.91 9.30
CA LYS A 5 -12.81 14.58 9.86
C LYS A 5 -11.64 14.01 9.06
N TYR A 6 -10.48 13.96 9.69
CA TYR A 6 -9.37 13.15 9.22
C TYR A 6 -9.83 11.70 9.33
N ASP A 7 -10.31 11.13 8.24
CA ASP A 7 -10.51 9.68 8.16
C ASP A 7 -9.11 9.07 8.06
N PRO A 8 -8.63 8.32 9.07
CA PRO A 8 -7.30 7.74 9.04
C PRO A 8 -7.31 6.56 8.07
N PHE A 9 -7.07 6.84 6.80
CA PHE A 9 -6.87 5.81 5.81
C PHE A 9 -5.49 5.16 6.02
N ILE A 10 -5.41 3.84 5.88
CA ILE A 10 -4.12 3.16 5.80
C ILE A 10 -3.33 3.70 4.60
N SER A 11 -2.01 3.67 4.68
CA SER A 11 -1.16 4.24 3.63
C SER A 11 -1.42 3.64 2.24
N ASN A 12 -1.27 4.43 1.18
CA ASN A 12 -1.44 3.97 -0.21
C ASN A 12 -0.56 2.74 -0.52
N TYR A 13 0.60 2.60 0.14
CA TYR A 13 1.45 1.42 0.03
C TYR A 13 0.74 0.16 0.57
N ARG A 14 0.12 0.25 1.75
CA ARG A 14 -0.62 -0.88 2.34
C ARG A 14 -1.81 -1.27 1.46
N ILE A 15 -2.55 -0.29 0.95
CA ILE A 15 -3.65 -0.54 -0.01
C ILE A 15 -3.12 -1.27 -1.26
N ALA A 16 -2.07 -0.74 -1.89
CA ALA A 16 -1.50 -1.32 -3.11
C ALA A 16 -0.99 -2.75 -2.88
N LYS A 17 -0.34 -2.98 -1.74
CA LYS A 17 0.14 -4.31 -1.32
C LYS A 17 -1.03 -5.27 -1.13
N SER A 18 -2.05 -4.89 -0.35
CA SER A 18 -3.23 -5.72 -0.11
C SER A 18 -3.97 -6.06 -1.40
N VAL A 19 -4.19 -5.08 -2.28
CA VAL A 19 -4.83 -5.31 -3.59
C VAL A 19 -3.99 -6.27 -4.42
N SER A 20 -2.67 -6.07 -4.49
CA SER A 20 -1.77 -6.96 -5.23
C SER A 20 -1.77 -8.39 -4.70
N THR A 21 -1.79 -8.57 -3.37
CA THR A 21 -1.87 -9.88 -2.73
C THR A 21 -3.19 -10.57 -3.07
N VAL A 22 -4.33 -9.91 -2.86
CA VAL A 22 -5.66 -10.48 -3.16
C VAL A 22 -5.79 -10.88 -4.63
N LEU A 23 -5.27 -10.07 -5.56
CA LEU A 23 -5.29 -10.40 -6.99
C LEU A 23 -4.45 -11.64 -7.32
N LYS A 24 -3.29 -11.80 -6.67
CA LYS A 24 -2.43 -12.98 -6.84
C LYS A 24 -3.12 -14.22 -6.26
N ASP A 25 -3.64 -14.13 -5.05
CA ASP A 25 -4.28 -15.26 -4.36
C ASP A 25 -5.51 -15.75 -5.14
N ARG A 26 -6.30 -14.82 -5.68
CA ARG A 26 -7.46 -15.15 -6.53
C ARG A 26 -7.09 -15.52 -7.97
N SER A 27 -5.81 -15.46 -8.35
CA SER A 27 -5.33 -15.64 -9.73
C SER A 27 -6.08 -14.75 -10.74
N TRP A 28 -6.34 -13.49 -10.36
CA TRP A 28 -7.08 -12.53 -11.17
C TRP A 28 -6.14 -11.58 -11.91
N SER A 29 -6.31 -11.49 -13.22
CA SER A 29 -5.75 -10.38 -14.00
C SER A 29 -6.48 -9.06 -13.68
N TYR A 30 -5.85 -7.92 -13.96
CA TYR A 30 -6.51 -6.61 -13.80
C TYR A 30 -7.81 -6.50 -14.61
N ARG A 31 -7.85 -7.10 -15.81
CA ARG A 31 -9.06 -7.17 -16.64
C ARG A 31 -10.15 -8.00 -15.96
N ARG A 32 -9.79 -9.16 -15.41
CA ARG A 32 -10.74 -10.04 -14.71
C ARG A 32 -11.29 -9.37 -13.45
N CYS A 33 -10.44 -8.73 -12.66
CA CYS A 33 -10.89 -7.97 -11.48
C CYS A 33 -11.87 -6.86 -11.86
N ALA A 34 -11.53 -6.04 -12.86
CA ALA A 34 -12.41 -4.96 -13.30
C ALA A 34 -13.75 -5.49 -13.82
N TYR A 35 -13.72 -6.59 -14.59
CA TYR A 35 -14.93 -7.26 -15.04
C TYR A 35 -15.80 -7.74 -13.87
N GLN A 36 -15.22 -8.47 -12.91
CA GLN A 36 -15.95 -9.00 -11.75
C GLN A 36 -16.53 -7.87 -10.89
N PHE A 37 -15.77 -6.80 -10.65
CA PHE A 37 -16.26 -5.62 -9.95
C PHE A 37 -17.48 -5.02 -10.66
N ASN A 38 -17.40 -4.83 -11.97
CA ASN A 38 -18.47 -4.21 -12.75
C ASN A 38 -19.71 -5.11 -12.87
N GLN A 39 -19.54 -6.44 -12.83
CA GLN A 39 -20.67 -7.37 -12.73
C GLN A 39 -21.33 -7.32 -11.35
N HIS A 40 -20.53 -7.21 -10.27
CA HIS A 40 -21.05 -7.08 -8.91
C HIS A 40 -21.85 -5.78 -8.71
N HIS A 41 -21.39 -4.68 -9.31
CA HIS A 41 -22.04 -3.37 -9.25
C HIS A 41 -22.91 -3.07 -10.48
N LYS A 42 -23.40 -4.10 -11.16
CA LYS A 42 -24.17 -3.94 -12.40
C LYS A 42 -25.42 -3.09 -12.14
N GLY A 43 -25.60 -2.03 -12.93
CA GLY A 43 -26.70 -1.07 -12.77
C GLY A 43 -26.37 0.14 -11.90
N GLN A 44 -25.22 0.15 -11.23
CA GLN A 44 -24.72 1.35 -10.55
C GLN A 44 -23.96 2.25 -11.54
N LYS A 45 -23.90 3.56 -11.27
CA LYS A 45 -23.12 4.52 -12.08
C LYS A 45 -21.61 4.40 -11.88
N ILE A 46 -21.16 3.58 -10.93
CA ILE A 46 -19.75 3.37 -10.63
C ILE A 46 -19.20 2.20 -11.44
N SER A 47 -18.08 2.43 -12.12
CA SER A 47 -17.35 1.39 -12.83
C SER A 47 -15.85 1.58 -12.66
N VAL A 48 -15.12 0.48 -12.76
CA VAL A 48 -13.67 0.47 -12.72
C VAL A 48 -13.12 -0.13 -14.02
N THR A 49 -12.00 0.41 -14.47
CA THR A 49 -11.26 -0.11 -15.64
C THR A 49 -10.08 -0.94 -15.18
N LYS A 50 -9.56 -1.79 -16.07
CA LYS A 50 -8.30 -2.53 -15.82
C LYS A 50 -7.15 -1.59 -15.44
N ASP A 51 -7.12 -0.36 -16.00
CA ASP A 51 -6.05 0.61 -15.76
C ASP A 51 -6.20 1.29 -14.40
N LEU A 52 -7.43 1.42 -13.89
CA LEU A 52 -7.62 1.83 -12.49
C LEU A 52 -7.10 0.74 -11.55
N VAL A 53 -7.48 -0.52 -11.78
CA VAL A 53 -7.02 -1.65 -10.95
C VAL A 53 -5.49 -1.74 -10.97
N SER A 54 -4.88 -1.63 -12.14
CA SER A 54 -3.42 -1.62 -12.30
C SER A 54 -2.77 -0.48 -11.51
N ARG A 55 -3.31 0.74 -11.60
CA ARG A 55 -2.76 1.88 -10.85
C ARG A 55 -2.85 1.67 -9.34
N VAL A 56 -3.98 1.14 -8.85
CA VAL A 56 -4.13 0.85 -7.42
C VAL A 56 -3.13 -0.21 -6.97
N ALA A 57 -3.02 -1.33 -7.69
CA ALA A 57 -2.09 -2.40 -7.36
C ALA A 57 -0.61 -1.95 -7.37
N ASN A 58 -0.25 -0.99 -8.22
CA ASN A 58 1.13 -0.48 -8.35
C ASN A 58 1.40 0.81 -7.55
N GLN A 59 0.51 1.21 -6.64
CA GLN A 59 0.64 2.45 -5.85
C GLN A 59 0.70 3.74 -6.71
N GLU A 60 0.13 3.72 -7.91
CA GLU A 60 0.08 4.84 -8.85
C GLU A 60 -1.20 5.68 -8.67
N PHE A 61 -1.56 5.95 -7.41
CA PHE A 61 -2.68 6.81 -7.04
C PHE A 61 -2.31 7.69 -5.85
N ARG A 62 -2.77 8.94 -5.86
CA ARG A 62 -2.48 9.92 -4.80
C ARG A 62 -3.54 9.94 -3.71
N ILE A 63 -4.82 9.88 -4.11
CA ILE A 63 -5.97 10.05 -3.22
C ILE A 63 -6.87 8.82 -3.35
N VAL A 64 -7.35 8.31 -2.21
CA VAL A 64 -8.38 7.27 -2.15
C VAL A 64 -9.73 7.92 -2.47
N ASN A 65 -10.14 7.84 -3.74
CA ASN A 65 -11.46 8.28 -4.16
C ASN A 65 -12.51 7.16 -3.99
N GLU A 66 -13.78 7.50 -4.21
CA GLU A 66 -14.89 6.56 -4.06
C GLU A 66 -14.72 5.26 -4.86
N ARG A 67 -14.17 5.32 -6.09
CA ARG A 67 -13.93 4.12 -6.89
C ARG A 67 -12.88 3.20 -6.27
N ILE A 68 -11.83 3.79 -5.69
CA ILE A 68 -10.78 3.03 -4.99
C ILE A 68 -11.35 2.43 -3.70
N ARG A 69 -12.15 3.20 -2.95
CA ARG A 69 -12.84 2.70 -1.75
C ARG A 69 -13.71 1.49 -2.07
N LEU A 70 -14.62 1.62 -3.04
CA LEU A 70 -15.52 0.53 -3.43
C LEU A 70 -14.74 -0.66 -4.01
N LEU A 71 -13.66 -0.41 -4.76
CA LEU A 71 -12.80 -1.49 -5.23
C LEU A 71 -12.17 -2.26 -4.06
N CYS A 72 -11.69 -1.57 -3.04
CA CYS A 72 -11.13 -2.20 -1.85
C CYS A 72 -12.20 -2.95 -1.06
N GLU A 73 -13.39 -2.36 -0.89
CA GLU A 73 -14.54 -3.01 -0.26
C GLU A 73 -14.95 -4.30 -0.99
N PHE A 74 -15.04 -4.26 -2.32
CA PHE A 74 -15.29 -5.44 -3.16
C PHE A 74 -14.22 -6.53 -3.03
N LEU A 75 -12.97 -6.14 -2.78
CA LEU A 75 -11.86 -7.05 -2.54
C LEU A 75 -11.73 -7.44 -1.06
N GLU A 76 -12.66 -7.01 -0.20
CA GLU A 76 -12.65 -7.26 1.25
C GLU A 76 -11.39 -6.70 1.95
N ILE A 77 -10.90 -5.55 1.47
CA ILE A 77 -9.74 -4.85 2.02
C ILE A 77 -10.22 -3.67 2.85
N SER A 78 -9.95 -3.69 4.15
CA SER A 78 -10.16 -2.51 5.01
C SER A 78 -9.17 -1.41 4.62
N ILE A 79 -9.70 -0.23 4.30
CA ILE A 79 -8.89 0.96 4.00
C ILE A 79 -8.74 1.90 5.20
N TYR A 80 -9.44 1.63 6.31
CA TYR A 80 -9.37 2.43 7.52
C TYR A 80 -8.36 1.80 8.48
N GLU A 81 -7.60 2.64 9.19
CA GLU A 81 -6.81 2.19 10.32
C GLU A 81 -7.76 1.53 11.33
N SER A 82 -7.55 0.25 11.62
CA SER A 82 -8.17 -0.35 12.79
C SER A 82 -7.52 0.26 14.02
N ASP A 83 -8.30 0.66 15.03
CA ASP A 83 -7.77 1.09 16.34
C ASP A 83 -6.88 0.03 17.02
N ARG A 84 -6.82 -1.19 16.46
CA ARG A 84 -5.76 -2.12 16.75
C ARG A 84 -4.46 -1.51 16.24
N LYS A 85 -3.65 -1.00 17.19
CA LYS A 85 -2.20 -0.92 17.07
C LYS A 85 -1.70 -2.27 16.55
N GLU A 86 -1.70 -2.47 15.25
CA GLU A 86 -0.82 -3.43 14.63
C GLU A 86 0.56 -2.88 14.96
N GLU A 87 1.18 -3.44 16.01
CA GLU A 87 2.61 -3.33 16.19
C GLU A 87 3.20 -3.62 14.82
N LEU A 88 3.76 -2.59 14.19
CA LEU A 88 4.59 -2.74 13.01
C LEU A 88 5.65 -3.76 13.43
N GLN A 89 5.41 -5.03 13.12
CA GLN A 89 6.38 -6.08 13.33
C GLN A 89 7.47 -5.81 12.29
N CYS A 90 8.37 -4.91 12.65
CA CYS A 90 9.64 -4.75 11.98
C CYS A 90 10.27 -6.13 11.98
N VAL A 91 10.48 -6.68 10.79
CA VAL A 91 11.23 -7.91 10.63
C VAL A 91 12.60 -7.66 11.26
N PRO A 92 13.05 -8.49 12.23
CA PRO A 92 14.37 -8.34 12.82
C PRO A 92 15.43 -8.32 11.72
N VAL A 93 16.44 -7.46 11.82
CA VAL A 93 17.49 -7.30 10.80
C VAL A 93 18.23 -8.63 10.58
N GLU A 94 18.28 -9.46 11.62
CA GLU A 94 18.84 -10.81 11.62
C GLU A 94 18.09 -11.76 10.68
N ALA A 95 16.80 -11.54 10.44
CA ALA A 95 15.97 -12.34 9.53
C ALA A 95 16.13 -11.94 8.06
N LEU A 96 16.87 -10.85 7.75
CA LEU A 96 17.21 -10.46 6.38
C LEU A 96 18.37 -11.34 5.86
N THR A 97 18.03 -12.50 5.29
CA THR A 97 19.00 -13.38 4.64
C THR A 97 19.33 -12.88 3.23
N GLY A 98 20.61 -12.91 2.84
CA GLY A 98 21.06 -12.50 1.49
C GLY A 98 21.57 -11.07 1.32
N LEU A 99 21.54 -10.23 2.37
CA LEU A 99 22.18 -8.90 2.36
C LEU A 99 23.62 -8.99 2.89
N SER A 100 24.52 -8.16 2.35
CA SER A 100 25.87 -7.98 2.92
C SER A 100 25.78 -7.37 4.32
N ASN A 101 26.80 -7.64 5.15
CA ASN A 101 26.85 -7.12 6.52
C ASN A 101 26.83 -5.58 6.56
N ASP A 102 27.45 -4.92 5.58
CA ASP A 102 27.45 -3.46 5.50
C ASP A 102 26.04 -2.89 5.36
N ILE A 103 25.19 -3.52 4.53
CA ILE A 103 23.80 -3.11 4.35
C ILE A 103 22.99 -3.39 5.61
N LYS A 104 23.21 -4.53 6.27
CA LYS A 104 22.53 -4.84 7.53
C LYS A 104 22.84 -3.82 8.61
N ASN A 105 24.11 -3.45 8.76
CA ASN A 105 24.56 -2.44 9.72
C ASN A 105 23.91 -1.08 9.45
N GLU A 106 23.85 -0.66 8.18
CA GLU A 106 23.22 0.61 7.82
C GLU A 106 21.72 0.59 8.08
N ILE A 107 21.02 -0.52 7.80
CA ILE A 107 19.59 -0.69 8.14
C ILE A 107 19.37 -0.58 9.65
N THR A 108 20.21 -1.22 10.47
CA THR A 108 20.12 -1.13 11.93
C THR A 108 20.27 0.32 12.39
N ARG A 109 21.29 1.02 11.91
CA ARG A 109 21.56 2.42 12.24
C ARG A 109 20.39 3.34 11.88
N VAL A 110 19.84 3.18 10.67
CA VAL A 110 18.68 3.96 10.22
C VAL A 110 17.45 3.65 11.08
N THR A 111 17.25 2.39 11.45
CA THR A 111 16.12 1.97 12.30
C THR A 111 16.21 2.58 13.70
N GLU A 112 17.41 2.64 14.28
CA GLU A 112 17.65 3.30 15.57
C GLU A 112 17.37 4.81 15.50
N LEU A 113 17.86 5.49 14.46
CA LEU A 113 17.59 6.92 14.25
C LEU A 113 16.10 7.24 14.09
N VAL A 114 15.33 6.36 13.45
CA VAL A 114 13.87 6.52 13.33
C VAL A 114 13.16 6.29 14.65
N LYS A 115 13.66 5.38 15.50
CA LYS A 115 13.12 5.20 16.87
C LYS A 115 13.32 6.45 17.71
N GLU A 116 14.50 7.08 17.61
CA GLU A 116 14.82 8.32 18.35
C GLU A 116 14.09 9.54 17.78
N ASN A 117 13.85 9.57 16.47
CA ASN A 117 13.13 10.64 15.80
C ASN A 117 12.09 10.12 14.80
N PRO A 118 10.85 9.84 15.27
CA PRO A 118 9.78 9.27 14.43
C PRO A 118 9.44 10.12 13.20
N ALA A 119 9.67 11.44 13.23
CA ALA A 119 9.40 12.32 12.11
C ALA A 119 10.29 12.04 10.88
N LEU A 120 11.47 11.42 11.07
CA LEU A 120 12.35 11.01 9.98
C LEU A 120 11.80 9.84 9.16
N GLY A 121 10.88 9.05 9.74
CA GLY A 121 10.35 7.85 9.09
C GLY A 121 9.69 8.14 7.75
N GLU A 122 8.96 9.25 7.64
CA GLU A 122 8.29 9.63 6.39
C GLU A 122 9.29 10.05 5.29
N THR A 123 10.29 10.85 5.66
CA THR A 123 11.37 11.27 4.75
C THR A 123 12.15 10.08 4.21
N ILE A 124 12.52 9.14 5.09
CA ILE A 124 13.23 7.91 4.70
C ILE A 124 12.35 7.06 3.77
N ALA A 125 11.06 6.93 4.05
CA ALA A 125 10.12 6.19 3.20
C ALA A 125 9.96 6.81 1.80
N VAL A 126 10.06 8.14 1.66
CA VAL A 126 10.05 8.80 0.35
C VAL A 126 11.34 8.50 -0.42
N LEU A 127 12.50 8.60 0.24
CA LEU A 127 13.79 8.31 -0.37
C LEU A 127 13.90 6.85 -0.84
N LEU A 128 13.53 5.90 0.02
CA LEU A 128 13.55 4.47 -0.32
C LEU A 128 12.62 4.15 -1.49
N ARG A 129 11.45 4.82 -1.59
CA ARG A 129 10.56 4.70 -2.76
C ARG A 129 11.22 5.21 -4.03
N GLY A 130 11.93 6.33 -3.97
CA GLY A 130 12.71 6.87 -5.10
C GLY A 130 13.78 5.89 -5.57
N ILE A 131 14.59 5.38 -4.64
CA ILE A 131 15.63 4.37 -4.92
C ILE A 131 15.01 3.10 -5.54
N THR A 132 13.90 2.62 -4.98
CA THR A 132 13.21 1.42 -5.48
C THR A 132 12.72 1.61 -6.92
N LYS A 133 12.19 2.79 -7.28
CA LYS A 133 11.77 3.09 -8.66
C LYS A 133 12.95 3.01 -9.63
N ILE A 134 14.06 3.67 -9.29
CA ILE A 134 15.29 3.67 -10.08
C ILE A 134 15.79 2.23 -10.28
N ALA A 135 15.89 1.47 -9.20
CA ALA A 135 16.38 0.09 -9.24
C ALA A 135 15.46 -0.87 -10.02
N SER A 136 14.16 -0.57 -10.08
CA SER A 136 13.19 -1.37 -10.84
C SER A 136 13.05 -0.94 -12.31
N GLY A 137 13.85 0.02 -12.77
CA GLY A 137 13.86 0.49 -14.17
C GLY A 137 12.56 1.15 -14.61
N LYS A 138 11.78 1.69 -13.65
CA LYS A 138 10.50 2.37 -13.87
C LYS A 138 10.60 3.87 -13.64
#